data_AF-V6ARM8-F1
#
_entry.id   AF-V6ARM8-F1
#
_cell.length_a   1.000
_cell.length_b   1.000
_cell.length_c   1.000
_cell.angle_alpha   90.00
_cell.angle_beta   90.00
_cell.angle_gamma   90.00
#
_symmetry.space_group_name_H-M   'P 1'
#
loop_
_entity.id
_entity.type
_entity.pdbx_description
1 polymer ?
#
loop_
_entity_poly.entity_id
_entity_poly.type
_entity_poly.pdbx_seq_one_letter_code
_entity_poly.pdbx_strand_id
1 'polypeptide(L)'
;MQVHVFDTYVKAKDGHTMHFDVITDSKDPQKAIEYAKKWLSEMGEGGAKVTTEECRFCHSESVPDEIEIEIMTNGFFIQKMEGCPS
;
A
#
# COMPACT_ATOMS: atom_id res chain seq x y z
N MET A 1 12.97 4.73 -11.77
CA MET A 1 12.01 3.68 -12.20
C MET A 1 10.59 4.24 -12.32
N GLN A 2 9.74 3.68 -13.21
CA GLN A 2 8.30 3.96 -13.19
C GLN A 2 7.61 3.00 -12.21
N VAL A 3 6.76 3.54 -11.34
CA VAL A 3 6.02 2.76 -10.33
C VAL A 3 4.52 2.94 -10.49
N HIS A 4 3.77 2.06 -9.84
CA HIS A 4 2.32 2.02 -9.85
C HIS A 4 1.78 2.29 -8.45
N VAL A 5 0.90 3.28 -8.35
CA VAL A 5 0.31 3.73 -7.09
C VAL A 5 -1.08 3.11 -6.94
N PHE A 6 -1.30 2.42 -5.83
CA PHE A 6 -2.59 1.86 -5.46
C PHE A 6 -3.12 2.55 -4.21
N ASP A 7 -4.14 3.38 -4.42
CA ASP A 7 -4.86 4.12 -3.40
C ASP A 7 -5.67 3.16 -2.54
N THR A 8 -5.33 3.08 -1.25
CA THR A 8 -5.84 2.03 -0.36
C THR A 8 -6.56 2.60 0.86
N TYR A 9 -7.84 2.22 1.01
CA TYR A 9 -8.67 2.56 2.17
C TYR A 9 -9.14 1.30 2.88
N VAL A 10 -8.82 1.19 4.16
CA VAL A 10 -9.26 0.07 4.99
C VAL A 10 -9.89 0.54 6.28
N LYS A 11 -10.68 -0.34 6.89
CA LYS A 11 -11.18 -0.15 8.25
C LYS A 11 -10.24 -0.82 9.25
N ALA A 12 -9.67 -0.02 10.14
CA ALA A 12 -8.90 -0.50 11.27
C ALA A 12 -9.78 -1.23 12.29
N LYS A 13 -9.16 -1.97 13.20
CA LYS A 13 -9.85 -2.73 14.25
C LYS A 13 -10.78 -1.92 15.14
N ASP A 14 -10.46 -0.67 15.41
CA ASP A 14 -11.26 0.24 16.23
C ASP A 14 -12.35 1.00 15.41
N GLY A 15 -12.44 0.74 14.10
CA GLY A 15 -13.44 1.29 13.19
C GLY A 15 -13.03 2.57 12.45
N HIS A 16 -11.88 3.18 12.76
CA HIS A 16 -11.40 4.33 11.98
C HIS A 16 -10.93 3.91 10.59
N THR A 17 -10.81 4.89 9.69
CA THR A 17 -10.32 4.65 8.33
C THR A 17 -8.82 4.87 8.27
N MET A 18 -8.08 3.88 7.77
CA MET A 18 -6.68 4.06 7.38
C MET A 18 -6.62 4.29 5.87
N HIS A 19 -5.88 5.30 5.46
CA HIS A 19 -5.61 5.65 4.09
C HIS A 19 -4.11 5.65 3.85
N PHE A 20 -3.67 4.88 2.87
CA PHE A 20 -2.28 4.77 2.47
C PHE A 20 -2.19 4.34 1.00
N ASP A 21 -1.06 4.64 0.36
CA ASP A 21 -0.78 4.12 -0.96
C ASP A 21 0.16 2.92 -0.88
N VAL A 22 -0.15 1.89 -1.66
CA VAL A 22 0.81 0.84 -2.00
C VAL A 22 1.50 1.22 -3.30
N ILE A 23 2.79 1.46 -3.22
CA ILE A 23 3.62 1.82 -4.37
C ILE A 23 4.49 0.62 -4.73
N THR A 24 4.39 0.13 -5.96
CA THR A 24 5.11 -1.07 -6.42
C THR A 24 5.51 -0.95 -7.90
N ASP A 25 6.52 -1.70 -8.33
CA ASP A 25 6.90 -1.83 -9.74
C ASP A 25 5.94 -2.72 -10.55
N SER A 26 4.97 -3.36 -9.89
CA SER A 26 4.00 -4.23 -10.54
C SER A 26 2.62 -3.59 -10.68
N LYS A 27 2.06 -3.65 -11.89
CA LYS A 27 0.68 -3.19 -12.15
C LYS A 27 -0.39 -4.23 -11.80
N ASP A 28 0.00 -5.37 -11.21
CA ASP A 28 -0.91 -6.44 -10.81
C ASP A 28 -1.64 -6.06 -9.51
N PRO A 29 -2.98 -5.89 -9.52
CA PRO A 29 -3.74 -5.58 -8.32
C PRO A 29 -3.62 -6.66 -7.22
N GLN A 30 -3.40 -7.92 -7.59
CA GLN A 30 -3.25 -8.99 -6.59
C GLN A 30 -1.97 -8.80 -5.77
N LYS A 31 -0.86 -8.44 -6.42
CA LYS A 31 0.39 -8.10 -5.71
C LYS A 31 0.21 -6.89 -4.79
N ALA A 32 -0.46 -5.83 -5.26
CA ALA A 32 -0.73 -4.66 -4.43
C ALA A 32 -1.57 -5.04 -3.19
N ILE A 33 -2.57 -5.90 -3.34
CA ILE A 33 -3.36 -6.44 -2.22
C ILE A 33 -2.51 -7.28 -1.26
N GLU A 34 -1.62 -8.13 -1.77
CA GLU A 34 -0.70 -8.92 -0.95
C GLU A 34 0.24 -8.02 -0.13
N TYR A 35 0.80 -6.98 -0.75
CA TYR A 35 1.66 -6.01 -0.07
C TYR A 35 0.92 -5.19 0.99
N ALA A 36 -0.29 -4.71 0.68
CA ALA A 36 -1.15 -4.06 1.67
C ALA A 36 -1.40 -4.97 2.88
N LYS A 37 -1.79 -6.23 2.65
CA LYS A 37 -2.06 -7.20 3.72
C LYS A 37 -0.81 -7.52 4.55
N LYS A 38 0.36 -7.61 3.91
CA LYS A 38 1.63 -7.82 4.58
C LYS A 38 1.91 -6.66 5.55
N TRP A 39 1.87 -5.43 5.05
CA TRP A 39 2.11 -4.25 5.88
C TRP A 39 1.08 -4.09 7.00
N LEU A 40 -0.21 -4.28 6.71
CA LEU A 40 -1.26 -4.23 7.73
C LEU A 40 -1.02 -5.27 8.82
N SER A 41 -0.55 -6.47 8.47
CA SER A 41 -0.21 -7.50 9.48
C SER A 41 0.93 -7.06 10.39
N GLU A 42 1.96 -6.40 9.85
CA GLU A 42 3.07 -5.84 10.62
C GLU A 42 2.61 -4.71 11.56
N MET A 43 1.61 -3.93 11.15
CA MET A 43 0.98 -2.88 11.96
C MET A 43 -0.05 -3.40 12.97
N GLY A 44 -0.28 -4.73 13.01
CA GLY A 44 -1.30 -5.33 13.88
C GLY A 44 -2.73 -5.20 13.36
N GLU A 45 -2.92 -4.79 12.11
CA GLU A 45 -4.20 -4.59 11.41
C GLU A 45 -4.51 -5.70 10.38
N GLY A 46 -3.85 -6.86 10.47
CA GLY A 46 -3.99 -7.96 9.50
C GLY A 46 -5.39 -8.58 9.34
N GLY A 47 -6.36 -8.16 10.14
CA GLY A 47 -7.78 -8.55 10.00
C GLY A 47 -8.58 -7.64 9.06
N ALA A 48 -8.01 -6.53 8.60
CA ALA A 48 -8.69 -5.61 7.70
C ALA A 48 -9.00 -6.27 6.34
N LYS A 49 -10.20 -6.02 5.81
CA LYS A 49 -10.60 -6.46 4.47
C LYS A 49 -9.77 -5.66 3.45
N VAL A 50 -9.04 -6.37 2.60
CA VAL A 50 -8.36 -5.78 1.43
C VAL A 50 -8.69 -6.60 0.20
N THR A 51 -9.47 -5.99 -0.69
CA THR A 51 -9.80 -6.49 -2.03
C THR A 51 -9.51 -5.40 -3.06
N THR A 52 -9.88 -5.62 -4.31
CA THR A 52 -9.83 -4.58 -5.36
C THR A 52 -10.78 -3.42 -5.10
N GLU A 53 -11.72 -3.54 -4.15
CA GLU A 53 -12.56 -2.42 -3.72
C GLU A 53 -11.84 -1.47 -2.76
N GLU A 54 -10.95 -2.00 -1.94
CA GLU A 54 -10.21 -1.23 -0.94
C GLU A 54 -8.85 -0.76 -1.45
N CYS A 55 -8.15 -1.57 -2.27
CA CYS A 55 -6.85 -1.27 -2.87
C CYS A 55 -7.01 -1.10 -4.39
N ARG A 56 -6.96 0.15 -4.86
CA ARG A 56 -7.31 0.53 -6.24
C ARG A 56 -6.16 1.18 -6.95
N PHE A 57 -5.86 0.71 -8.17
CA PHE A 57 -4.91 1.41 -9.02
C PHE A 57 -5.37 2.86 -9.26
N CYS A 58 -4.49 3.81 -8.95
CA CYS A 58 -4.74 5.23 -9.13
C CYS A 58 -4.02 5.75 -10.39
N HIS A 59 -2.69 5.72 -10.37
CA HIS A 59 -1.87 6.21 -11.48
C HIS A 59 -0.46 5.59 -11.45
N SER A 60 0.41 6.08 -12.34
CA SER A 60 1.82 5.68 -12.39
C SER A 60 2.68 6.92 -12.46
N GLU A 61 3.78 6.92 -11.75
CA GLU A 61 4.66 8.07 -11.60
C GLU A 61 6.13 7.64 -11.53
N SER A 62 7.02 8.63 -11.45
CA SER A 62 8.42 8.42 -11.10
C SER A 62 8.61 8.82 -9.65
N VAL A 63 9.46 8.08 -8.93
CA VAL A 63 9.76 8.34 -7.52
C VAL A 63 11.24 8.71 -7.33
N PRO A 64 11.60 9.37 -6.23
CA PRO A 64 13.01 9.58 -5.85
C PRO A 64 13.76 8.26 -5.65
N ASP A 65 15.09 8.31 -5.83
CA ASP A 65 15.98 7.14 -5.73
C ASP A 65 15.83 6.36 -4.41
N GLU A 66 15.57 7.05 -3.29
CA GLU A 66 15.36 6.42 -1.99
C GLU A 66 14.15 5.46 -2.00
N ILE A 67 13.03 5.88 -2.59
CA ILE A 67 11.82 5.05 -2.71
C ILE A 67 12.04 3.93 -3.73
N GLU A 68 12.78 4.21 -4.81
CA GLU A 68 13.15 3.18 -5.78
C GLU A 68 13.98 2.06 -5.13
N ILE A 69 14.96 2.39 -4.29
CA ILE A 69 15.77 1.41 -3.55
C ILE A 69 14.89 0.56 -2.61
N GLU A 70 13.96 1.19 -1.89
CA GLU A 70 12.99 0.48 -1.04
C GLU A 70 12.15 -0.51 -1.83
N ILE A 71 11.58 -0.09 -2.97
CA ILE A 71 10.75 -0.96 -3.82
C ILE A 71 11.60 -2.09 -4.42
N MET A 72 12.84 -1.82 -4.85
CA MET A 72 13.73 -2.85 -5.37
C MET A 72 14.14 -3.88 -4.30
N THR A 73 14.19 -3.47 -3.03
CA THR A 73 14.59 -4.34 -1.91
C THR A 73 13.42 -5.15 -1.36
N ASN A 74 12.26 -4.50 -1.19
CA ASN A 74 11.10 -5.05 -0.48
C ASN A 74 9.93 -5.45 -1.39
N GLY A 75 9.96 -5.03 -2.66
CA GLY A 75 8.90 -5.21 -3.67
C GLY A 75 7.85 -4.10 -3.68
N PHE A 76 7.77 -3.31 -2.60
CA PHE A 76 6.80 -2.23 -2.44
C PHE A 76 7.28 -1.20 -1.42
N PHE A 77 6.62 -0.04 -1.44
CA PHE A 77 6.71 1.01 -0.43
C PHE A 77 5.29 1.41 0.01
N ILE A 78 5.12 1.74 1.29
CA ILE A 78 3.84 2.23 1.82
C ILE A 78 3.96 3.70 2.13
N GLN A 79 3.21 4.51 1.39
CA GLN A 79 3.04 5.92 1.72
C GLN A 79 1.85 6.08 2.66
N LYS A 80 2.15 6.30 3.95
CA LYS A 80 1.13 6.56 4.97
C LYS A 80 0.47 7.92 4.71
N MET A 81 -0.87 7.98 4.75
CA MET A 81 -1.62 9.25 4.63
C MET A 81 -2.45 9.54 5.89
N GLU A 82 -3.67 9.01 5.98
CA GLU A 82 -4.60 9.28 7.09
C GLU A 82 -4.78 8.04 7.97
N GLY A 83 -4.91 8.24 9.29
CA GLY A 83 -5.22 7.16 10.24
C GLY A 83 -4.13 6.09 10.41
N CYS A 84 -3.00 6.21 9.72
CA CYS A 84 -1.92 5.23 9.82
C CYS A 84 -1.16 5.39 11.15
N PRO A 85 -0.67 4.29 11.76
CA PRO A 85 0.21 4.35 12.92
C PRO A 85 1.46 5.19 12.61
N SER A 86 1.89 6.02 13.55
CA SER A 86 3.14 6.80 13.48
C SER A 86 4.36 5.89 13.47
#